data_AF-A0A852K296-F1
#
_entry.id   AF-A0A852K296-F1
#
_cell.length_a   1.000
_cell.length_b   1.000
_cell.length_c   1.000
_cell.angle_alpha   90.00
_cell.angle_beta   90.00
_cell.angle_gamma   90.00
#
_symmetry.space_group_name_H-M   'P 1'
#
loop_
_entity.id
_entity.type
_entity.pdbx_description
1 polymer ?
#
loop_
_entity_poly.entity_id
_entity_poly.type
_entity_poly.pdbx_seq_one_letter_code
_entity_poly.pdbx_strand_id
1 'polypeptide(L)'
;ERLLETLRAAGPHGDLVREELAMVQGALELRTKVVEDVLTPLADCFMLRADAVLDFATVSEILRSGYTRIPVYEGDRRDNIVDLLFVKDLAFVDPDDCTPLQTVTRFYRRPLHCVFNDTRLDTLLEEFKKGE
;
A
#
# COMPACT_ATOMS: atom_id res chain seq x y z
N GLU A 1 26.71 -5.59 -13.00
CA GLU A 1 27.72 -4.51 -13.15
C GLU A 1 27.96 -4.10 -14.60
N ARG A 2 28.40 -4.99 -15.52
CA ARG A 2 28.70 -4.64 -16.92
C ARG A 2 27.59 -3.91 -17.72
N LEU A 3 26.31 -4.19 -17.44
CA LEU A 3 25.18 -3.57 -18.15
C LEU A 3 25.07 -2.06 -17.87
N LEU A 4 25.23 -1.65 -16.60
CA LEU A 4 25.14 -0.24 -16.19
C LEU A 4 26.33 0.56 -16.73
N GLU A 5 27.52 -0.05 -16.78
CA GLU A 5 28.71 0.56 -17.39
C GLU A 5 28.52 0.78 -18.89
N THR A 6 27.94 -0.20 -19.59
CA THR A 6 27.67 -0.11 -21.03
C THR A 6 26.64 0.98 -21.35
N LEU A 7 25.60 1.11 -20.53
CA LEU A 7 24.58 2.15 -20.72
C LEU A 7 25.10 3.55 -20.39
N ARG A 8 25.99 3.70 -19.41
CA ARG A 8 26.66 4.99 -19.10
C ARG A 8 27.63 5.44 -20.19
N ALA A 9 28.19 4.50 -20.96
CA ALA A 9 29.08 4.79 -22.08
C ALA A 9 28.36 5.22 -23.36
N ALA A 10 27.04 4.97 -23.47
CA ALA A 10 26.22 5.49 -24.55
C ALA A 10 25.93 7.00 -24.32
N GLY A 11 26.37 7.84 -25.25
CA GLY A 11 26.44 9.30 -25.12
C GLY A 11 25.11 10.09 -25.03
N PRO A 12 25.16 11.43 -25.17
CA PRO A 12 24.31 12.37 -24.45
C PRO A 12 23.00 12.68 -25.19
N HIS A 13 21.96 11.90 -24.92
CA HIS A 13 20.57 12.38 -24.95
C HIS A 13 20.11 12.50 -23.48
N GLY A 14 20.68 13.52 -22.82
CA GLY A 14 21.08 13.49 -21.40
C GLY A 14 20.00 13.40 -20.32
N ASP A 15 18.73 13.61 -20.65
CA ASP A 15 17.63 13.50 -19.68
C ASP A 15 16.84 12.20 -19.85
N LEU A 16 16.48 11.82 -21.09
CA LEU A 16 15.85 10.53 -21.39
C LEU A 16 16.76 9.36 -20.98
N VAL A 17 18.07 9.45 -21.25
CA VAL A 17 19.03 8.41 -20.84
C VAL A 17 19.15 8.31 -19.32
N ARG A 18 18.95 9.39 -18.57
CA ARG A 18 19.04 9.36 -17.09
C ARG A 18 17.83 8.68 -16.47
N GLU A 19 16.64 8.99 -16.93
CA GLU A 19 15.40 8.34 -16.47
C GLU A 19 15.42 6.85 -16.84
N GLU A 20 15.82 6.50 -18.06
CA GLU A 20 15.98 5.12 -18.49
C GLU A 20 17.02 4.36 -17.65
N LEU A 21 18.18 4.97 -17.37
CA LEU A 21 19.19 4.41 -16.48
C LEU A 21 18.65 4.20 -15.05
N ALA A 22 17.89 5.17 -14.52
CA ALA A 22 17.30 5.06 -13.19
C ALA A 22 16.25 3.94 -13.11
N MET A 23 15.42 3.79 -14.16
CA MET A 23 14.47 2.68 -14.27
C MET A 23 15.18 1.32 -14.32
N VAL A 24 16.24 1.19 -15.14
CA VAL A 24 17.03 -0.05 -15.24
C VAL A 24 17.70 -0.36 -13.90
N GLN A 25 18.27 0.65 -13.24
CA GLN A 25 18.87 0.47 -11.92
C GLN A 25 17.84 0.03 -10.88
N GLY A 26 16.68 0.69 -10.81
CA GLY A 26 15.60 0.30 -9.90
C GLY A 26 15.13 -1.13 -10.13
N ALA A 27 14.98 -1.54 -11.38
CA ALA A 27 14.61 -2.92 -11.73
C ALA A 27 15.66 -3.95 -11.28
N LEU A 28 16.95 -3.62 -11.35
CA LEU A 28 18.02 -4.47 -10.84
C LEU A 28 18.02 -4.55 -9.30
N GLU A 29 17.71 -3.44 -8.62
CA GLU A 29 17.64 -3.36 -7.15
C GLU A 29 16.48 -4.18 -6.55
N LEU A 30 15.38 -4.37 -7.28
CA LEU A 30 14.25 -5.21 -6.84
C LEU A 30 14.66 -6.66 -6.54
N ARG A 31 15.75 -7.16 -7.17
CA ARG A 31 16.28 -8.50 -6.94
C ARG A 31 17.16 -8.61 -5.69
N THR A 32 17.52 -7.50 -5.07
CA THR A 32 18.40 -7.50 -3.89
C THR A 32 17.72 -6.97 -2.64
N LYS A 33 16.74 -6.08 -2.81
CA LYS A 33 15.99 -5.49 -1.70
C LYS A 33 14.89 -6.41 -1.18
N VAL A 34 14.58 -6.23 0.10
CA VAL A 34 13.48 -6.88 0.81
C VAL A 34 12.41 -5.85 1.20
N VAL A 35 11.27 -6.32 1.70
CA VAL A 35 10.15 -5.47 2.15
C VAL A 35 10.59 -4.46 3.21
N GLU A 36 11.43 -4.88 4.15
CA GLU A 36 11.94 -4.00 5.22
C GLU A 36 12.67 -2.75 4.69
N ASP A 37 13.29 -2.82 3.52
CA ASP A 37 14.03 -1.70 2.93
C ASP A 37 13.11 -0.56 2.44
N VAL A 38 11.82 -0.84 2.23
CA VAL A 38 10.88 0.08 1.55
C VAL A 38 9.52 0.23 2.25
N LEU A 39 9.25 -0.55 3.30
CA LEU A 39 7.96 -0.49 4.00
C LEU A 39 7.73 0.87 4.67
N THR A 40 6.45 1.20 4.88
CA THR A 40 6.08 2.31 5.77
C THR A 40 5.98 1.79 7.20
N PRO A 41 6.70 2.36 8.18
CA PRO A 41 6.60 1.94 9.57
C PRO A 41 5.16 2.02 10.08
N LEU A 42 4.74 1.03 10.88
CA LEU A 42 3.36 0.95 11.40
C LEU A 42 2.93 2.22 12.15
N ALA A 43 3.87 2.88 12.83
CA ALA A 43 3.62 4.13 13.55
C ALA A 43 3.12 5.25 12.63
N ASP A 44 3.59 5.28 11.38
CA ASP A 44 3.31 6.31 10.39
C ASP A 44 2.08 5.96 9.50
N CYS A 45 1.54 4.76 9.64
CA CYS A 45 0.35 4.34 8.90
C CYS A 45 -0.91 5.05 9.41
N PHE A 46 -1.74 5.57 8.50
CA PHE A 46 -3.12 5.94 8.81
C PHE A 46 -4.00 4.68 8.83
N MET A 47 -4.71 4.46 9.94
CA MET A 47 -5.46 3.22 10.19
C MET A 47 -6.75 3.53 10.94
N LEU A 48 -7.73 2.63 10.84
CA LEU A 48 -9.01 2.75 11.55
C LEU A 48 -9.16 1.63 12.58
N ARG A 49 -9.84 1.92 13.68
CA ARG A 49 -10.27 0.88 14.62
C ARG A 49 -11.47 0.13 14.03
N ALA A 50 -11.56 -1.17 14.28
CA ALA A 50 -12.67 -2.00 13.82
C ALA A 50 -14.03 -1.57 14.40
N ASP A 51 -14.04 -0.99 15.61
CA ASP A 51 -15.24 -0.47 16.26
C ASP A 51 -15.59 0.98 15.85
N ALA A 52 -14.90 1.54 14.85
CA ALA A 52 -15.21 2.85 14.32
C ALA A 52 -16.60 2.90 13.65
N VAL A 53 -17.19 4.08 13.68
CA VAL A 53 -18.48 4.38 13.05
C VAL A 53 -18.22 5.29 11.85
N LEU A 54 -18.83 4.98 10.71
CA LEU A 54 -18.71 5.76 9.47
C LEU A 54 -19.65 6.97 9.51
N ASP A 55 -19.43 7.86 10.48
CA ASP A 55 -20.10 9.15 10.57
C ASP A 55 -19.42 10.22 9.70
N PHE A 56 -19.99 11.42 9.65
CA PHE A 56 -19.44 12.52 8.85
C PHE A 56 -17.99 12.84 9.22
N ALA A 57 -17.63 12.80 10.50
CA ALA A 57 -16.28 13.12 10.97
C ALA A 57 -15.26 12.08 10.47
N THR A 58 -15.57 10.80 10.63
CA THR A 58 -14.73 9.67 10.26
C THR A 58 -14.58 9.57 8.75
N VAL A 59 -15.68 9.68 8.00
CA VAL A 59 -15.65 9.68 6.52
C VAL A 59 -14.85 10.87 5.99
N SER A 60 -15.02 12.06 6.59
CA SER A 60 -14.23 13.24 6.22
C SER A 60 -12.74 13.08 6.53
N GLU A 61 -12.38 12.42 7.63
CA GLU A 61 -10.99 12.08 7.96
C GLU A 61 -10.39 11.12 6.93
N ILE A 62 -11.12 10.06 6.58
CA ILE A 62 -10.74 9.09 5.55
C ILE A 62 -10.44 9.80 4.22
N LEU A 63 -11.35 10.66 3.75
CA LEU A 63 -11.18 11.37 2.48
C LEU A 63 -10.03 12.38 2.52
N ARG A 64 -9.84 13.10 3.64
CA ARG A 64 -8.72 14.04 3.81
C ARG A 64 -7.36 13.34 3.88
N SER A 65 -7.30 12.09 4.34
CA SER A 65 -6.05 11.32 4.39
C SER A 65 -5.46 11.07 3.00
N GLY A 66 -6.30 11.02 1.96
CA GLY A 66 -5.87 10.76 0.58
C GLY A 66 -5.47 9.30 0.29
N TYR A 67 -5.56 8.40 1.28
CA TYR A 67 -5.23 6.99 1.10
C TYR A 67 -6.39 6.21 0.48
N THR A 68 -6.09 5.27 -0.42
CA THR A 68 -7.11 4.44 -1.09
C THR A 68 -7.40 3.14 -0.34
N ARG A 69 -6.45 2.66 0.46
CA ARG A 69 -6.52 1.43 1.25
C ARG A 69 -6.08 1.73 2.67
N ILE A 70 -6.95 1.43 3.63
CA ILE A 70 -6.75 1.80 5.02
C ILE A 70 -6.86 0.54 5.87
N PRO A 71 -5.76 0.11 6.54
CA PRO A 71 -5.80 -1.03 7.44
C PRO A 71 -6.76 -0.80 8.60
N VAL A 72 -7.47 -1.86 8.98
CA VAL A 72 -8.40 -1.87 10.11
C VAL A 72 -7.86 -2.79 11.19
N TYR A 73 -7.72 -2.28 12.41
CA TYR A 73 -7.18 -3.03 13.56
C TYR A 73 -8.19 -3.19 14.68
N GLU A 74 -8.04 -4.25 15.48
CA GLU A 74 -8.94 -4.56 16.61
C GLU A 74 -8.22 -4.47 17.97
N GLY A 75 -8.91 -3.88 18.94
CA GLY A 75 -8.40 -3.67 20.30
C GLY A 75 -7.40 -2.51 20.39
N ASP A 76 -6.59 -2.52 21.45
CA ASP A 76 -5.63 -1.44 21.73
C ASP A 76 -4.31 -1.59 20.96
N ARG A 77 -4.08 -2.78 20.39
CA ARG A 77 -2.86 -3.14 19.67
C ARG A 77 -3.01 -2.84 18.19
N ARG A 78 -2.34 -1.78 17.71
CA ARG A 78 -2.36 -1.37 16.30
C ARG A 78 -1.79 -2.43 15.34
N ASP A 79 -0.97 -3.35 15.82
CA ASP A 79 -0.42 -4.45 15.03
C ASP A 79 -1.40 -5.62 14.84
N ASN A 80 -2.54 -5.61 15.54
CA ASN A 80 -3.62 -6.57 15.35
C ASN A 80 -4.53 -6.15 14.18
N ILE A 81 -4.00 -6.21 12.96
CA ILE A 81 -4.74 -5.87 11.72
C ILE A 81 -5.69 -7.02 11.37
N VAL A 82 -6.98 -6.71 11.25
CA VAL A 82 -8.06 -7.70 11.05
C VAL A 82 -8.79 -7.53 9.72
N ASP A 83 -8.73 -6.35 9.11
CA ASP A 83 -9.47 -6.04 7.88
C ASP A 83 -8.77 -4.94 7.07
N LEU A 84 -9.23 -4.71 5.84
CA LEU A 84 -8.75 -3.65 4.96
C LEU A 84 -9.92 -2.91 4.32
N LEU A 85 -10.04 -1.61 4.60
CA LEU A 85 -11.05 -0.75 3.98
C LEU A 85 -10.52 -0.18 2.68
N PHE A 86 -11.27 -0.33 1.58
CA PHE A 86 -11.00 0.43 0.36
C PHE A 86 -11.92 1.64 0.33
N VAL A 87 -11.42 2.84 0.06
CA VAL A 87 -12.25 4.06 0.06
C VAL A 87 -13.40 3.99 -0.93
N LYS A 88 -13.22 3.30 -2.07
CA LYS A 88 -14.29 3.09 -3.05
C LYS A 88 -15.49 2.30 -2.49
N ASP A 89 -15.29 1.53 -1.43
CA ASP A 89 -16.33 0.73 -0.78
C ASP A 89 -17.28 1.61 0.05
N LEU A 90 -16.90 2.87 0.27
CA LEU A 90 -17.75 3.90 0.90
C LEU A 90 -18.71 4.58 -0.09
N ALA A 91 -18.68 4.24 -1.38
CA ALA A 91 -19.46 4.94 -2.41
C ALA A 91 -20.98 4.98 -2.16
N PHE A 92 -21.51 3.99 -1.43
CA PHE A 92 -22.93 3.90 -1.07
C PHE A 92 -23.17 4.03 0.44
N VAL A 93 -22.14 4.43 1.20
CA VAL A 93 -22.28 4.67 2.64
C VAL A 93 -22.76 6.10 2.83
N ASP A 94 -23.93 6.25 3.44
CA ASP A 94 -24.41 7.54 3.91
C ASP A 94 -23.81 7.82 5.31
N PRO A 95 -23.04 8.90 5.51
CA PRO A 95 -22.52 9.27 6.82
C PRO A 95 -23.61 9.57 7.86
N ASP A 96 -24.83 9.94 7.42
CA ASP A 96 -25.95 10.21 8.33
C ASP A 96 -26.49 8.92 8.98
N ASP A 97 -26.30 7.76 8.32
CA ASP A 97 -26.71 6.45 8.85
C ASP A 97 -25.82 5.97 10.00
N CYS A 98 -24.65 6.59 10.22
CA CYS A 98 -23.68 6.18 11.26
C CYS A 98 -23.37 4.67 11.19
N THR A 99 -23.14 4.15 9.99
CA THR A 99 -22.95 2.71 9.77
C THR A 99 -21.66 2.22 10.46
N PRO A 100 -21.69 1.14 11.26
CA PRO A 100 -20.47 0.56 11.81
C PRO A 100 -19.49 0.13 10.70
N LEU A 101 -18.21 0.46 10.84
CA LEU A 101 -17.18 0.12 9.83
C LEU A 101 -17.15 -1.38 9.52
N GLN A 102 -17.28 -2.21 10.55
CA GLN A 102 -17.35 -3.67 10.41
C GLN A 102 -18.45 -4.16 9.47
N THR A 103 -19.57 -3.44 9.33
CA THR A 103 -20.63 -3.81 8.39
C THR A 103 -20.11 -3.75 6.96
N VAL A 104 -19.36 -2.70 6.61
CA VAL A 104 -18.77 -2.50 5.28
C VAL A 104 -17.63 -3.48 5.05
N THR A 105 -16.69 -3.62 6.00
CA THR A 105 -15.54 -4.52 5.81
C THR A 105 -15.96 -5.98 5.72
N ARG A 106 -16.94 -6.43 6.54
CA ARG A 106 -17.50 -7.78 6.46
C ARG A 106 -18.34 -8.03 5.21
N PHE A 107 -18.93 -7.00 4.61
CA PHE A 107 -19.64 -7.14 3.34
C PHE A 107 -18.67 -7.37 2.19
N TYR A 108 -17.61 -6.55 2.08
CA TYR A 108 -16.65 -6.63 0.97
C TYR A 108 -15.57 -7.69 1.16
N ARG A 109 -15.26 -8.09 2.40
CA ARG A 109 -14.30 -9.14 2.78
C ARG A 109 -13.00 -9.08 1.97
N ARG A 110 -12.33 -7.92 2.01
CA ARG A 110 -11.08 -7.71 1.28
C ARG A 110 -10.01 -8.68 1.81
N PRO A 111 -9.31 -9.44 0.94
CA PRO A 111 -8.26 -10.34 1.39
C PRO A 111 -7.08 -9.54 1.97
N LEU A 112 -6.48 -10.08 3.03
CA LEU A 112 -5.25 -9.53 3.61
C LEU A 112 -4.05 -10.27 3.03
N HIS A 113 -3.24 -9.56 2.27
CA HIS A 113 -1.99 -10.07 1.72
C HIS A 113 -0.83 -9.79 2.69
N CYS A 114 -0.57 -10.73 3.59
CA CYS A 114 0.46 -10.62 4.61
C CYS A 114 1.78 -11.24 4.13
N VAL A 115 2.89 -10.56 4.37
CA VAL A 115 4.24 -11.00 3.98
C VAL A 115 5.23 -10.80 5.12
N PHE A 116 6.33 -11.55 5.08
CA PHE A 116 7.45 -11.37 6.01
C PHE A 116 8.32 -10.19 5.60
N ASN A 117 9.01 -9.59 6.56
CA ASN A 117 9.90 -8.43 6.34
C ASN A 117 11.09 -8.75 5.40
N ASP A 118 11.56 -10.00 5.40
CA ASP A 118 12.64 -10.52 4.57
C ASP A 118 12.19 -10.98 3.18
N THR A 119 10.90 -10.85 2.86
CA THR A 119 10.37 -11.16 1.53
C THR A 119 11.02 -10.26 0.48
N ARG A 120 11.49 -10.85 -0.63
CA ARG A 120 12.14 -10.10 -1.71
C ARG A 120 11.13 -9.30 -2.53
N LEU A 121 11.53 -8.11 -2.97
CA LEU A 121 10.63 -7.22 -3.72
C LEU A 121 10.25 -7.75 -5.11
N ASP A 122 11.11 -8.54 -5.75
CA ASP A 122 10.79 -9.18 -7.04
C ASP A 122 9.64 -10.20 -6.91
N THR A 123 9.63 -10.98 -5.82
CA THR A 123 8.55 -11.93 -5.53
C THR A 123 7.26 -11.19 -5.17
N LEU A 124 7.35 -10.19 -4.29
CA LEU A 124 6.19 -9.40 -3.88
C LEU A 124 5.54 -8.66 -5.06
N LEU A 125 6.33 -8.13 -6.00
CA LEU A 125 5.80 -7.48 -7.19
C LEU A 125 5.01 -8.46 -8.08
N GLU A 126 5.50 -9.69 -8.25
CA GLU A 126 4.78 -10.72 -9.00
C GLU A 126 3.48 -11.16 -8.30
N GLU A 127 3.47 -11.19 -6.96
CA GLU A 127 2.24 -11.42 -6.19
C GLU A 127 1.23 -10.29 -6.42
N PHE A 128 1.64 -9.03 -6.30
CA PHE A 128 0.74 -7.89 -6.56
C PHE A 128 0.19 -7.86 -7.98
N LYS A 129 0.97 -8.29 -8.98
CA LYS A 129 0.53 -8.36 -10.39
C LYS A 129 -0.56 -9.39 -10.63
N LYS A 130 -0.66 -10.44 -9.80
CA LYS A 130 -1.74 -11.44 -9.92
C LYS A 130 -3.09 -10.90 -9.50
N GLY A 131 -3.10 -9.86 -8.64
CA GLY A 131 -4.33 -9.22 -8.18
C GLY A 131 -5.21 -10.10 -7.29
N GLU A 132 -4.59 -11.10 -6.64
CA GLU A 132 -5.22 -11.96 -5.64
C GLU A 132 -5.41 -11.25 -4.30
#